data_AF-A0A955SXE1-F1
#
_entry.id   AF-A0A955SXE1-F1
#
_cell.length_a   1.000
_cell.length_b   1.000
_cell.length_c   1.000
_cell.angle_alpha   90.00
_cell.angle_beta   90.00
_cell.angle_gamma   90.00
#
_symmetry.space_group_name_H-M   'P 1'
#
loop_
_entity.id
_entity.type
_entity.pdbx_description
1 polymer ?
#
loop_
_entity_poly.entity_id
_entity_poly.type
_entity_poly.pdbx_seq_one_letter_code
_entity_poly.pdbx_strand_id
1 'polypeptide(L)'
;HWVNELNRLRNSYFPFRTGIVVNQFRAAGLFPDIDAPIFEVNGSPQHGGSVWDGEKLAILNPNQSGTIYFTIEGSDPRVEGGGILDGALPFSAPIVLTSDTVVRARVFGGSKWSALAEAEFKLNPGPRPTQIELDVSNWWMYD
;
A
#
# COMPACT_ATOMS: atom_id res chain seq x y z
N HIS A 1 22.77 -31.14 -0.53
CA HIS A 1 22.26 -30.63 0.76
C HIS A 1 21.84 -29.16 0.71
N TRP A 2 22.61 -28.24 0.12
CA TRP A 2 22.23 -26.81 0.05
C TRP A 2 21.01 -26.52 -0.85
N VAL A 3 20.87 -27.17 -2.01
CA VAL A 3 19.72 -26.98 -2.93
C VAL A 3 18.39 -27.33 -2.26
N ASN A 4 18.36 -28.38 -1.43
CA ASN A 4 17.16 -28.78 -0.70
C ASN A 4 16.75 -27.73 0.33
N GLU A 5 17.73 -27.12 1.00
CA GLU A 5 17.46 -26.03 1.96
C GLU A 5 17.00 -24.75 1.24
N LEU A 6 17.59 -24.40 0.10
CA LEU A 6 17.11 -23.30 -0.73
C LEU A 6 15.65 -23.52 -1.15
N ASN A 7 15.32 -24.74 -1.62
CA ASN A 7 13.96 -25.08 -2.01
C ASN A 7 12.99 -25.02 -0.81
N ARG A 8 13.41 -25.49 0.37
CA ARG A 8 12.61 -25.39 1.60
C ARG A 8 12.36 -23.94 1.98
N LEU A 9 13.40 -23.10 1.96
CA LEU A 9 13.30 -21.68 2.28
C LEU A 9 12.36 -20.96 1.32
N ARG A 10 12.55 -21.17 0.01
CA ARG A 10 11.78 -20.51 -1.06
C ARG A 10 10.32 -20.95 -1.09
N ASN A 11 10.06 -22.25 -0.96
CA ASN A 11 8.74 -22.80 -1.27
C ASN A 11 7.90 -23.10 -0.02
N SER A 12 8.52 -23.25 1.15
CA SER A 12 7.83 -23.74 2.35
C SER A 12 8.01 -22.85 3.58
N TYR A 13 9.06 -22.03 3.63
CA TYR A 13 9.32 -21.19 4.79
C TYR A 13 8.89 -19.74 4.58
N PHE A 14 9.56 -19.01 3.67
CA PHE A 14 9.31 -17.58 3.47
C PHE A 14 7.86 -17.25 3.05
N PRO A 15 7.21 -18.00 2.15
CA PRO A 15 5.84 -17.68 1.74
C PRO A 15 4.81 -17.71 2.89
N PHE A 16 5.04 -18.53 3.92
CA PHE A 16 4.07 -18.74 5.00
C PHE A 16 4.46 -18.06 6.31
N ARG A 17 5.75 -17.74 6.50
CA ARG A 17 6.26 -17.27 7.80
C ARG A 17 5.55 -16.01 8.29
N THR A 18 5.28 -15.05 7.40
CA THR A 18 4.62 -13.80 7.77
C THR A 18 3.24 -14.05 8.37
N GLY A 19 2.40 -14.87 7.71
CA GLY A 19 1.07 -15.19 8.22
C GLY A 19 1.11 -15.92 9.57
N ILE A 20 2.06 -16.83 9.77
CA ILE A 20 2.25 -17.54 11.04
C ILE A 20 2.57 -16.56 12.18
N VAL A 21 3.50 -15.64 11.96
CA VAL A 21 3.92 -14.69 13.01
C VAL A 21 2.82 -13.68 13.32
N VAL A 22 2.11 -13.17 12.30
CA VAL A 22 0.95 -12.30 12.52
C VAL A 22 -0.12 -13.00 13.36
N ASN A 23 -0.41 -14.27 13.07
CA ASN A 23 -1.38 -15.05 13.84
C ASN A 23 -0.92 -15.28 15.29
N GLN A 24 0.37 -15.50 15.51
CA GLN A 24 0.94 -15.59 16.86
C GLN A 24 0.75 -14.28 17.63
N PHE A 25 0.97 -13.12 17.01
CA PHE A 25 0.75 -11.83 17.65
C PHE A 25 -0.73 -11.54 17.92
N ARG A 26 -1.63 -11.91 17.02
CA ARG A 26 -3.09 -11.83 17.26
C ARG A 26 -3.51 -12.69 18.44
N ALA A 27 -3.05 -13.93 18.50
CA ALA A 27 -3.33 -14.83 19.62
C ALA A 27 -2.82 -14.30 20.97
N ALA A 28 -1.73 -13.53 20.96
CA ALA A 28 -1.18 -12.87 22.14
C ALA A 28 -1.79 -11.47 22.43
N GLY A 29 -2.73 -10.99 21.60
CA GLY A 29 -3.30 -9.65 21.73
C GLY A 29 -2.34 -8.50 21.38
N LEU A 30 -1.22 -8.79 20.71
CA LEU A 30 -0.19 -7.83 20.32
C LEU A 30 -0.40 -7.25 18.92
N PHE A 31 -1.36 -7.78 18.16
CA PHE A 31 -1.70 -7.29 16.83
C PHE A 31 -3.22 -7.27 16.62
N PRO A 32 -3.79 -6.25 15.93
CA PRO A 32 -5.22 -6.17 15.73
C PRO A 32 -5.82 -7.33 14.91
N ASP A 33 -7.06 -7.70 15.25
CA ASP A 33 -7.84 -8.69 14.49
C ASP A 33 -8.32 -8.14 13.14
N ILE A 34 -8.49 -6.82 13.03
CA ILE A 34 -8.89 -6.16 11.80
C ILE A 34 -7.65 -6.00 10.91
N ASP A 35 -7.72 -6.51 9.69
CA ASP A 35 -6.67 -6.36 8.68
C ASP A 35 -6.51 -4.90 8.28
N ALA A 36 -5.27 -4.49 8.03
CA ALA A 36 -4.96 -3.12 7.59
C ALA A 36 -5.51 -2.84 6.19
N PRO A 37 -5.78 -1.57 5.84
CA PRO A 37 -6.13 -1.22 4.47
C PRO A 37 -5.03 -1.56 3.47
N ILE A 38 -5.41 -1.82 2.22
CA ILE A 38 -4.49 -2.09 1.11
C ILE A 38 -4.47 -0.89 0.16
N PHE A 39 -3.28 -0.45 -0.23
CA PHE A 39 -3.11 0.60 -1.22
C PHE A 39 -3.00 0.04 -2.63
N GLU A 40 -3.71 0.66 -3.57
CA GLU A 40 -3.60 0.39 -4.99
C GLU A 40 -3.36 1.67 -5.77
N VAL A 41 -2.43 1.63 -6.72
CA VAL A 41 -2.26 2.70 -7.70
C VAL A 41 -2.76 2.17 -9.04
N ASN A 42 -3.75 2.86 -9.63
CA ASN A 42 -4.39 2.46 -10.88
C ASN A 42 -4.90 1.00 -10.90
N GLY A 43 -5.41 0.53 -9.75
CA GLY A 43 -5.96 -0.83 -9.60
C GLY A 43 -4.92 -1.94 -9.46
N SER A 44 -3.64 -1.60 -9.25
CA SER A 44 -2.58 -2.55 -8.91
C SER A 44 -2.09 -2.32 -7.48
N PRO A 45 -1.93 -3.37 -6.64
CA PRO A 45 -1.38 -3.22 -5.30
C PRO A 45 0.00 -2.55 -5.33
N GLN A 46 0.11 -1.41 -4.64
CA GLN A 46 1.36 -0.66 -4.55
C GLN A 46 1.45 0.04 -3.19
N HIS A 47 2.51 -0.27 -2.46
CA HIS A 47 2.75 0.27 -1.11
C HIS A 47 3.88 1.30 -1.14
N GLY A 48 3.56 2.48 -1.69
CA GLY A 48 4.49 3.60 -1.86
C GLY A 48 5.35 3.50 -3.13
N GLY A 49 6.40 4.32 -3.19
CA GLY A 49 7.34 4.39 -4.32
C GLY A 49 6.96 5.43 -5.36
N SER A 50 7.57 5.35 -6.54
CA SER A 50 7.36 6.31 -7.61
C SER A 50 5.99 6.20 -8.25
N VAL A 51 5.38 7.36 -8.50
CA VAL A 51 4.11 7.51 -9.22
C VAL A 51 4.22 8.63 -10.24
N TRP A 52 3.39 8.59 -11.27
CA TRP A 52 3.26 9.69 -12.23
C TRP A 52 2.16 10.65 -11.80
N ASP A 53 2.24 11.88 -12.28
CA ASP A 53 1.19 12.88 -12.08
C ASP A 53 -0.16 12.38 -12.61
N GLY A 54 -1.20 12.56 -11.79
CA GLY A 54 -2.57 12.16 -12.11
C GLY A 54 -2.91 10.69 -11.83
N GLU A 55 -1.96 9.87 -11.35
CA GLU A 55 -2.26 8.49 -10.94
C GLU A 55 -3.22 8.47 -9.75
N LYS A 56 -4.06 7.42 -9.72
CA LYS A 56 -5.14 7.31 -8.73
C LYS A 56 -4.78 6.30 -7.66
N LEU A 57 -4.66 6.77 -6.42
CA LEU A 57 -4.53 5.96 -5.24
C LEU A 57 -5.92 5.55 -4.72
N ALA A 58 -6.19 4.25 -4.71
CA ALA A 58 -7.33 3.67 -4.00
C ALA A 58 -6.86 3.04 -2.67
N ILE A 59 -7.76 3.07 -1.68
CA ILE A 59 -7.55 2.41 -0.39
C ILE A 59 -8.66 1.37 -0.21
N LEU A 60 -8.28 0.11 -0.16
CA LEU A 60 -9.20 -1.01 -0.05
C LEU A 60 -9.32 -1.49 1.40
N ASN A 61 -10.54 -1.86 1.80
CA ASN A 61 -10.80 -2.56 3.05
C ASN A 61 -10.84 -4.06 2.75
N PRO A 62 -9.85 -4.86 3.18
CA PRO A 62 -9.88 -6.32 2.99
C PRO A 62 -10.83 -7.05 3.95
N ASN A 63 -11.35 -6.34 4.96
CA ASN A 63 -12.26 -6.92 5.95
C ASN A 63 -13.70 -6.95 5.42
N GLN A 64 -14.54 -7.78 6.03
CA GLN A 64 -15.97 -7.87 5.70
C GLN A 64 -16.73 -6.54 5.91
N SER A 65 -16.27 -5.70 6.83
CA SER A 65 -16.89 -4.41 7.16
C SER A 65 -15.88 -3.43 7.76
N GLY A 66 -16.33 -2.20 8.00
CA GLY A 66 -15.53 -1.13 8.59
C GLY A 66 -15.29 0.03 7.63
N THR A 67 -15.08 1.21 8.20
CA THR A 67 -14.82 2.45 7.46
C THR A 67 -13.33 2.73 7.47
N ILE A 68 -12.77 3.00 6.30
CA ILE A 68 -11.37 3.41 6.19
C ILE A 68 -11.30 4.90 6.53
N TYR A 69 -10.44 5.26 7.46
CA TYR A 69 -10.04 6.64 7.71
C TYR A 69 -8.58 6.83 7.30
N PHE A 70 -8.27 7.97 6.69
CA PHE A 70 -6.93 8.26 6.21
C PHE A 70 -6.57 9.75 6.33
N THR A 71 -5.27 10.01 6.24
CA THR A 71 -4.66 11.34 6.11
C THR A 71 -3.60 11.30 5.01
N ILE A 72 -3.26 12.46 4.42
CA ILE A 72 -2.28 12.57 3.31
C ILE A 72 -1.02 13.37 3.68
N GLU A 73 -1.03 13.97 4.86
CA GLU A 73 0.06 14.70 5.49
C GLU A 73 0.89 13.83 6.45
N GLY A 74 0.60 12.53 6.52
CA GLY A 74 1.36 11.55 7.30
C GLY A 74 1.04 11.50 8.79
N SER A 75 -0.10 11.99 9.27
CA SER A 75 -0.55 11.76 10.65
C SER A 75 -1.23 10.39 10.81
N ASP A 76 -1.26 9.77 12.00
CA ASP A 76 -2.10 8.58 12.19
C ASP A 76 -3.58 9.03 12.22
N PRO A 77 -4.51 8.45 11.44
CA PRO A 77 -5.93 8.83 11.46
C PRO A 77 -6.63 8.53 12.80
N ARG A 78 -5.97 7.83 13.72
CA ARG A 78 -6.43 7.53 15.06
C ARG A 78 -5.68 8.36 16.10
N VAL A 79 -6.41 9.03 16.99
CA VAL A 79 -5.83 9.70 18.16
C VAL A 79 -5.56 8.72 19.30
N GLU A 80 -4.73 9.14 20.26
CA GLU A 80 -4.64 8.46 21.54
C GLU A 80 -6.04 8.33 22.18
N GLY A 81 -6.33 7.18 22.78
CA GLY A 81 -7.68 6.86 23.27
C GLY A 81 -8.63 6.26 22.23
N GLY A 82 -8.24 6.21 20.94
CA GLY A 82 -8.97 5.47 19.90
C GLY A 82 -10.07 6.24 19.19
N GLY A 83 -10.17 7.54 19.38
CA GLY A 83 -10.99 8.42 18.56
C GLY A 83 -10.44 8.59 17.14
N ILE A 84 -11.24 9.21 16.27
CA ILE A 84 -10.82 9.64 14.94
C ILE A 84 -10.10 10.98 15.09
N LEU A 85 -8.95 11.15 14.41
CA LEU A 85 -8.24 12.42 14.36
C LEU A 85 -9.06 13.49 13.64
N ASP A 86 -9.04 14.71 14.17
CA ASP A 86 -9.61 15.86 13.47
C ASP A 86 -8.81 16.14 12.18
N GLY A 87 -9.49 16.09 11.04
CA GLY A 87 -8.87 16.12 9.71
C GLY A 87 -8.66 14.75 9.05
N ALA A 88 -8.83 13.63 9.76
CA ALA A 88 -8.87 12.31 9.12
C ALA A 88 -10.15 12.16 8.30
N LEU A 89 -10.00 11.80 7.02
CA LEU A 89 -11.11 11.70 6.08
C LEU A 89 -11.56 10.25 5.93
N PRO A 90 -12.88 9.98 5.87
CA PRO A 90 -13.36 8.68 5.45
C PRO A 90 -13.06 8.47 3.95
N PHE A 91 -12.49 7.33 3.60
CA PHE A 91 -12.23 7.01 2.19
C PHE A 91 -13.53 6.69 1.46
N SER A 92 -13.81 7.43 0.38
CA SER A 92 -15.02 7.26 -0.45
C SER A 92 -14.74 7.26 -1.95
N ALA A 93 -13.59 7.80 -2.38
CA ALA A 93 -13.18 7.85 -3.78
C ALA A 93 -11.64 7.85 -3.88
N PRO A 94 -11.06 7.36 -4.99
CA PRO A 94 -9.63 7.42 -5.23
C PRO A 94 -9.06 8.85 -5.16
N ILE A 95 -7.85 8.95 -4.60
CA ILE A 95 -7.10 10.19 -4.45
C ILE A 95 -6.23 10.37 -5.70
N VAL A 96 -6.29 11.54 -6.33
CA VAL A 96 -5.40 11.88 -7.45
C VAL A 96 -4.07 12.36 -6.89
N LEU A 97 -2.99 11.65 -7.23
CA LEU A 97 -1.63 12.00 -6.79
C LEU A 97 -1.05 13.05 -7.75
N THR A 98 -0.89 14.28 -7.25
CA THR A 98 -0.31 15.42 -7.99
C THR A 98 0.93 16.00 -7.31
N SER A 99 1.31 15.45 -6.17
CA SER A 99 2.50 15.83 -5.40
C SER A 99 2.94 14.66 -4.52
N ASP A 100 4.15 14.76 -3.97
CA ASP A 100 4.63 13.83 -2.96
C ASP A 100 3.62 13.71 -1.82
N THR A 101 3.19 12.49 -1.53
CA THR A 101 2.09 12.23 -0.60
C THR A 101 2.49 11.15 0.39
N VAL A 102 2.31 11.42 1.69
CA VAL A 102 2.45 10.41 2.75
C VAL A 102 1.07 10.04 3.24
N VAL A 103 0.57 8.89 2.78
CA VAL A 103 -0.73 8.39 3.20
C VAL A 103 -0.58 7.50 4.42
N ARG A 104 -1.45 7.73 5.41
CA ARG A 104 -1.62 6.85 6.56
C ARG A 104 -3.10 6.51 6.68
N ALA A 105 -3.42 5.22 6.79
CA ALA A 105 -4.78 4.74 6.77
C ALA A 105 -5.00 3.59 7.76
N ARG A 106 -6.22 3.54 8.32
CA ARG A 106 -6.70 2.42 9.15
C ARG A 106 -8.16 2.12 8.83
N VAL A 107 -8.57 0.88 9.04
CA VAL A 107 -9.98 0.49 9.09
C VAL A 107 -10.48 0.65 10.52
N PHE A 108 -11.62 1.33 10.70
CA PHE A 108 -12.35 1.42 11.96
C PHE A 108 -13.64 0.60 11.87
N GLY A 109 -13.82 -0.36 12.78
CA GLY A 109 -15.00 -1.22 12.79
C GLY A 109 -15.23 -1.85 14.16
N GLY A 110 -16.48 -1.91 14.62
CA GLY A 110 -16.82 -2.54 15.90
C GLY A 110 -16.08 -1.95 17.11
N SER A 111 -15.79 -0.64 17.10
CA SER A 111 -14.97 0.07 18.09
C SER A 111 -13.49 -0.34 18.15
N LYS A 112 -13.01 -1.10 17.17
CA LYS A 112 -11.60 -1.49 17.02
C LYS A 112 -11.00 -0.84 15.78
N TRP A 113 -9.68 -0.65 15.83
CA TRP A 113 -8.88 -0.19 14.71
C TRP A 113 -8.04 -1.33 14.15
N SER A 114 -7.86 -1.36 12.83
CA SER A 114 -6.82 -2.18 12.20
C SER A 114 -5.42 -1.73 12.59
N ALA A 115 -4.41 -2.49 12.17
CA ALA A 115 -3.04 -1.95 12.12
C ALA A 115 -2.95 -0.75 11.16
N LEU A 116 -1.90 0.07 11.31
CA LEU A 116 -1.62 1.21 10.44
C LEU A 116 -1.08 0.72 9.10
N ALA A 117 -1.69 1.17 8.01
CA ALA A 117 -1.08 1.13 6.68
C ALA A 117 -0.46 2.51 6.40
N GLU A 118 0.79 2.54 5.96
CA GLU A 118 1.55 3.78 5.70
C GLU A 118 2.34 3.65 4.41
N ALA A 119 2.16 4.59 3.49
CA ALA A 119 2.90 4.61 2.24
C ALA A 119 3.32 6.03 1.87
N GLU A 120 4.53 6.15 1.34
CA GLU A 120 5.03 7.38 0.74
C GLU A 120 5.06 7.22 -0.77
N PHE A 121 4.34 8.09 -1.47
CA PHE A 121 4.32 8.16 -2.91
C PHE A 121 5.15 9.36 -3.36
N LYS A 122 6.11 9.10 -4.25
CA LYS A 122 7.03 10.08 -4.79
C LYS A 122 6.67 10.42 -6.23
N LEU A 123 6.40 11.69 -6.51
CA LEU A 123 6.07 12.11 -7.86
C LEU A 123 7.30 12.01 -8.76
N ASN A 124 7.18 11.33 -9.89
CA ASN A 124 8.22 11.32 -10.89
C ASN A 124 8.12 12.59 -11.76
N PRO A 125 9.15 13.46 -11.78
CA PRO A 125 9.13 14.70 -12.55
C PRO A 125 9.32 14.50 -14.06
N GLY A 126 9.63 13.27 -14.52
CA GLY A 126 9.83 12.99 -15.93
C GLY A 126 8.53 12.93 -16.75
N PRO A 127 8.62 12.79 -18.08
CA PRO A 127 7.48 12.38 -18.87
C PRO A 127 7.15 10.92 -18.56
N ARG A 128 5.86 10.61 -18.35
CA ARG A 128 5.40 9.22 -18.28
C ARG A 128 5.81 8.52 -19.58
N PRO A 129 6.59 7.43 -19.55
CA PRO A 129 6.92 6.69 -20.76
C PRO A 129 5.63 6.13 -21.32
N THR A 130 5.08 6.83 -22.31
CA THR A 130 4.08 6.30 -23.22
C THR A 130 4.79 5.21 -24.04
N GLN A 131 4.14 4.06 -24.16
CA GLN A 131 4.57 2.88 -24.92
C GLN A 131 5.61 3.18 -26.02
N ILE A 132 6.80 2.55 -25.90
CA ILE A 132 7.97 2.59 -26.79
C ILE A 132 7.78 3.53 -28.00
N GLU A 133 8.25 4.76 -27.88
CA GLU A 133 8.57 5.57 -29.06
C GLU A 133 9.88 5.00 -29.62
N LEU A 134 9.77 3.97 -30.45
CA LEU A 134 10.89 3.59 -31.31
C LEU A 134 11.07 4.79 -32.23
N ASP A 135 12.05 5.63 -31.94
CA ASP A 135 12.56 6.56 -32.93
C ASP A 135 13.22 5.73 -34.05
N VAL A 136 12.39 5.32 -35.00
CA VAL A 136 12.81 4.58 -36.20
C VAL A 136 13.50 5.49 -37.21
N SER A 137 13.73 6.77 -36.89
CA SER A 137 14.34 7.72 -37.83
C SER A 137 15.85 7.52 -38.04
N ASN A 138 16.53 6.67 -37.26
CA ASN A 138 17.98 6.40 -37.37
C ASN A 138 18.36 5.02 -37.95
N TRP A 139 17.48 4.38 -38.71
CA TRP A 139 17.70 3.02 -39.22
C TRP A 139 18.44 2.92 -40.57
N TRP A 140 19.05 4.00 -41.08
CA TRP A 140 19.64 4.03 -42.43
C TRP A 140 21.11 4.43 -42.50
N MET A 141 21.88 4.24 -41.42
CA MET A 141 23.33 4.48 -41.46
C MET A 141 24.14 3.17 -41.45
N TYR A 142 23.83 2.24 -42.36
CA TYR A 142 24.76 1.20 -42.86
C TYR A 142 24.24 0.66 -44.20
N ASP A 143 24.50 1.41 -45.27
CA ASP A 143 24.75 0.87 -46.62
C ASP A 143 26.16 1.30 -47.04
#